data_AF-A0A969KN43-F1
#
_entry.id   AF-A0A969KN43-F1
#
_cell.length_a   1.000
_cell.length_b   1.000
_cell.length_c   1.000
_cell.angle_alpha   90.00
_cell.angle_beta   90.00
_cell.angle_gamma   90.00
#
_symmetry.space_group_name_H-M   'P 1'
#
loop_
_entity.id
_entity.type
_entity.pdbx_description
1 polymer ?
#
loop_
_entity_poly.entity_id
_entity_poly.type
_entity_poly.pdbx_seq_one_letter_code
_entity_poly.pdbx_strand_id
1 'polypeptide(L)' 'MLGAVVFADAGDEASHDPTAVAASDVVHAVEQALVTPLDSWWSVFHIQSESPGARFSVGDAKGALGYSPQVQFAR' A
#
# COMPACT_ATOMS: atom_id res chain seq x y z
N MET A 1 13.37 1.49 -7.82
CA MET A 1 13.56 0.81 -6.52
C MET A 1 12.23 0.18 -6.15
N LEU A 2 12.22 -1.10 -5.80
CA LEU A 2 11.04 -1.78 -5.24
C LEU A 2 11.02 -1.48 -3.74
N GLY A 3 9.85 -1.12 -3.21
CA GLY A 3 9.66 -0.91 -1.78
C GLY A 3 9.66 -2.21 -0.99
N ALA A 4 9.89 -2.13 0.32
CA ALA A 4 9.88 -3.28 1.21
C ALA A 4 8.48 -3.56 1.77
N VAL A 5 8.11 -4.85 1.86
CA VAL A 5 6.94 -5.28 2.65
C VAL A 5 7.38 -5.49 4.09
N VAL A 6 6.69 -4.84 5.01
CA VAL A 6 7.03 -4.75 6.43
C VAL A 6 5.97 -5.48 7.25
N PHE A 7 6.39 -6.38 8.13
CA PHE A 7 5.50 -7.07 9.07
C PHE A 7 5.45 -6.33 10.41
N ALA A 8 4.39 -6.52 11.20
CA ALA A 8 4.10 -5.74 12.41
C ALA A 8 5.23 -5.68 13.45
N ASP A 9 6.16 -6.65 13.45
CA ASP A 9 7.29 -6.71 14.38
C ASP A 9 8.59 -6.09 13.84
N ALA A 10 8.55 -5.53 12.63
CA ALA A 10 9.69 -4.78 12.11
C ALA A 10 9.72 -3.44 12.84
N GLY A 11 10.64 -3.31 13.81
CA GLY A 11 10.81 -2.10 14.62
C GLY A 11 11.07 -0.83 13.81
N ASP A 12 11.35 0.27 14.53
CA ASP A 12 11.37 1.66 14.01
C ASP A 12 12.18 1.90 12.73
N GLU A 13 13.14 1.05 12.34
CA GLU A 13 13.83 1.21 11.06
C GLU A 13 12.91 1.09 9.84
N ALA A 14 11.84 0.31 9.94
CA ALA A 14 10.86 0.19 8.86
C ALA A 14 9.95 1.42 8.74
N SER A 15 9.82 2.24 9.79
CA SER A 15 9.03 3.49 9.73
C SER A 15 9.72 4.58 8.91
N HIS A 16 11.03 4.45 8.66
CA HIS A 16 11.85 5.47 7.99
C HIS A 16 12.01 5.24 6.48
N ASP A 17 11.60 4.09 5.94
CA ASP A 17 11.66 3.84 4.50
C ASP A 17 10.46 4.47 3.78
N PRO A 18 10.66 5.50 2.93
CA PRO A 18 9.58 6.19 2.22
C PRO A 18 8.97 5.36 1.08
N THR A 19 9.38 4.10 0.94
CA THR A 19 8.84 3.10 0.01
C THR A 19 8.25 1.88 0.70
N ALA A 20 8.28 1.82 2.04
CA ALA A 20 7.72 0.71 2.79
C ALA A 20 6.20 0.62 2.67
N VAL A 21 5.69 -0.62 2.73
CA VAL A 21 4.26 -0.95 2.85
C VAL A 21 4.09 -2.03 3.90
N ALA A 22 3.14 -1.83 4.82
CA ALA A 22 2.78 -2.81 5.82
C ALA A 22 2.10 -4.03 5.19
N ALA A 23 2.38 -5.22 5.71
CA ALA A 23 1.78 -6.47 5.22
C ALA A 23 0.24 -6.44 5.31
N SER A 24 -0.34 -5.82 6.34
CA SER A 24 -1.79 -5.62 6.46
C SER A 24 -2.37 -4.78 5.33
N ASP A 25 -1.63 -3.78 4.85
CA ASP A 25 -2.05 -2.93 3.75
C ASP A 25 -1.94 -3.66 2.40
N VAL A 26 -0.93 -4.54 2.26
CA VAL A 26 -0.86 -5.45 1.11
C VAL A 26 -2.06 -6.40 1.10
N VAL A 27 -2.40 -7.01 2.24
CA VAL A 27 -3.57 -7.88 2.36
C VAL A 27 -4.84 -7.13 1.97
N HIS A 28 -5.06 -5.93 2.52
CA HIS A 28 -6.23 -5.13 2.18
C HIS A 28 -6.30 -4.81 0.68
N ALA A 29 -5.19 -4.44 0.06
CA ALA A 29 -5.14 -4.17 -1.38
C ALA A 29 -5.50 -5.42 -2.22
N VAL A 30 -5.00 -6.60 -1.83
CA VAL A 30 -5.31 -7.87 -2.51
C VAL A 30 -6.77 -8.25 -2.32
N GLU A 31 -7.32 -8.12 -1.11
CA GLU A 31 -8.74 -8.38 -0.83
C GLU A 31 -9.65 -7.50 -1.69
N GLN A 32 -9.35 -6.20 -1.77
CA GLN A 32 -10.09 -5.28 -2.62
C GLN A 32 -9.95 -5.63 -4.11
N ALA A 33 -8.75 -5.98 -4.57
CA ALA A 33 -8.52 -6.36 -5.97
C ALA A 33 -9.27 -7.65 -6.37
N LEU A 34 -9.49 -8.58 -5.43
CA LEU A 34 -10.23 -9.82 -5.69
C LEU A 34 -11.73 -9.61 -5.85
N VAL A 35 -12.30 -8.58 -5.23
CA VAL A 35 -13.75 -8.32 -5.24
C VAL A 35 -14.16 -7.16 -6.14
N THR A 36 -13.21 -6.33 -6.57
CA THR A 36 -13.48 -5.18 -7.43
C THR A 36 -13.57 -5.61 -8.89
N PRO A 37 -14.72 -5.40 -9.56
CA PRO A 37 -14.79 -5.59 -11.00
C PRO A 37 -14.02 -4.48 -11.70
N LEU A 38 -13.03 -4.86 -12.51
CA LEU A 38 -12.27 -3.93 -13.35
C LEU A 38 -12.64 -4.16 -14.82
N ASP A 39 -12.87 -3.06 -15.55
CA ASP A 39 -13.29 -3.10 -16.96
C ASP A 39 -12.14 -3.45 -17.94
N SER A 40 -10.93 -3.73 -17.41
CA SER A 40 -9.73 -4.04 -18.19
C SER A 40 -9.24 -5.46 -17.95
N TRP A 41 -8.68 -6.10 -18.98
CA TRP A 41 -8.00 -7.40 -18.85
C TRP A 41 -6.86 -7.39 -17.83
N TRP A 42 -6.21 -6.24 -17.65
CA TRP A 42 -5.21 -6.03 -16.60
C TRP A 42 -5.15 -4.55 -16.21
N SER A 43 -4.84 -4.29 -14.95
CA SER A 43 -4.60 -2.94 -14.42
C SER A 43 -3.43 -3.00 -13.46
N VAL A 44 -2.69 -1.90 -13.33
CA VAL A 44 -1.55 -1.78 -12.41
C VAL A 44 -1.82 -0.64 -11.45
N PHE A 45 -1.70 -0.94 -10.16
CA PHE A 45 -1.91 0.03 -9.09
C PHE A 45 -0.68 0.09 -8.19
N HIS A 46 -0.29 1.30 -7.80
CA HIS A 46 0.66 1.48 -6.71
C HIS A 46 -0.07 1.35 -5.38
N ILE A 47 0.50 0.58 -4.47
CA ILE A 47 0.05 0.47 -3.08
C ILE A 47 1.20 0.86 -2.16
N GLN A 48 0.87 1.56 -1.09
CA GLN A 48 1.82 2.01 -0.08
C GLN A 48 1.04 2.37 1.19
N SER A 49 1.63 2.09 2.35
CA SER A 49 1.11 2.58 3.63
C SER A 49 1.19 4.10 3.70
N GLU A 50 0.40 4.73 4.57
CA GLU A 50 0.53 6.17 4.77
C GLU A 50 1.84 6.46 5.50
N SER A 51 2.68 7.33 4.93
CA SER A 51 3.92 7.75 5.58
C SER A 51 4.30 9.18 5.17
N PRO A 52 4.91 9.97 6.08
CA PRO A 52 5.52 11.24 5.73
C PRO A 52 6.62 11.03 4.68
N GLY A 53 6.41 11.57 3.48
CA GLY A 53 7.37 11.43 2.37
C GLY A 53 7.18 10.19 1.50
N ALA A 54 6.01 9.54 1.56
CA ALA A 54 5.61 8.48 0.63
C ALA A 54 5.92 8.87 -0.83
N ARG A 55 6.60 7.97 -1.55
CA ARG A 55 7.07 8.24 -2.91
C ARG A 55 6.07 7.91 -4.01
N PHE A 56 5.10 7.06 -3.72
CA PHE A 56 4.15 6.58 -4.72
C PHE A 56 2.75 7.14 -4.44
N SER A 57 2.10 7.65 -5.49
CA SER A 57 0.67 8.00 -5.40
C SER A 57 -0.15 6.71 -5.38
N VAL A 58 -0.97 6.55 -4.35
CA VAL A 58 -1.94 5.44 -4.23
C VAL A 58 -3.35 5.87 -4.66
N GLY A 59 -3.50 7.04 -5.29
CA GLY A 59 -4.80 7.62 -5.62
C GLY A 59 -5.67 6.73 -6.50
N ASP A 60 -5.08 6.13 -7.53
CA ASP A 60 -5.81 5.22 -8.42
C ASP A 60 -6.25 3.94 -7.71
N ALA A 61 -5.43 3.42 -6.78
CA ALA A 61 -5.83 2.29 -5.94
C ALA A 61 -7.00 2.67 -5.01
N LYS A 62 -6.93 3.86 -4.39
CA LYS A 62 -8.02 4.38 -3.54
C LYS A 62 -9.31 4.55 -4.34
N GLY A 63 -9.23 5.11 -5.55
CA GLY A 63 -10.40 5.42 -6.39
C GLY A 63 -10.99 4.21 -7.10
N ALA A 64 -10.17 3.33 -7.66
CA ALA A 64 -10.64 2.20 -8.45
C ALA A 64 -10.93 0.96 -7.60
N LEU A 65 -10.08 0.66 -6.60
CA LEU A 65 -10.21 -0.54 -5.78
C LEU A 65 -10.90 -0.29 -4.44
N GLY A 66 -11.13 0.96 -4.03
CA GLY A 66 -11.51 1.24 -2.65
C GLY A 66 -10.40 0.92 -1.64
N TYR A 67 -9.16 0.84 -2.10
CA TYR A 67 -8.01 0.63 -1.23
C TYR A 67 -7.92 1.77 -0.19
N SER A 68 -7.66 1.40 1.06
CA SER A 68 -7.46 2.33 2.16
C SER A 68 -6.35 1.77 3.03
N PRO A 69 -5.16 2.40 3.07
CA PRO A 69 -4.11 1.99 3.99
C PRO A 69 -4.65 2.01 5.43
N GLN A 70 -4.33 0.96 6.19
CA GLN A 70 -4.69 0.79 7.60
C GLN A 70 -3.54 1.22 8.51
N VAL A 71 -2.30 1.22 8.00
CA VAL A 71 -1.11 1.61 8.75
C VAL A 71 -0.64 3.00 8.33
N GLN A 72 -0.35 3.81 9.33
CA GLN A 72 0.35 5.08 9.20
C GLN A 72 1.71 4.98 9.89
N PHE A 73 2.80 5.00 9.11
CA PHE A 73 4.15 5.09 9.65
C PHE A 73 4.41 6.50 10.18
N ALA A 74 4.87 6.57 11.43
CA ALA A 74 5.29 7.82 12.05
C ALA A 74 6.69 8.23 11.58
N ARG A 75 6.96 9.54 11.63
CA ARG A 75 8.27 10.11 11.35
C ARG A 75 9.21 9.97 12.55
#